data_AF-G0MSI2-F1
#
_entry.id   AF-G0MSI2-F1
#
_cell.length_a   1.000
_cell.length_b   1.000
_cell.length_c   1.000
_cell.angle_alpha   90.00
_cell.angle_beta   90.00
_cell.angle_gamma   90.00
#
_symmetry.space_group_name_H-M   'P 1'
#
loop_
_entity.id
_entity.type
_entity.pdbx_description
1 polymer ?
#
loop_
_entity_poly.entity_id
_entity_poly.type
_entity_poly.pdbx_seq_one_letter_code
_entity_poly.pdbx_strand_id
1 'polypeptide(L)'
;MTTWDTDGIKRCVLYGQLLILYLAFSSLYPQIHGLFGERGLVPVSPMLECDEESIWDCRLPLLRILCNVLQLSPAVGIQALCLFGLFLTTIAITYRSFQKLPTFLILYFCYRTIYEAGGVFMHYQWDAFLLESTVAVALLAWFCDGPPDSIALYGIVLVFLRAIFMNGVTKLQSKCPAYWSLTALDYYFESQPLPTVFAWHAHQLPPYIKQVASLVMHYCEIILPAFFLIPLKHVRYVAFFGQVLLMSANILTGNGGYLYYNILVLLISLLGSPNLNISIAPFLSGLVFGKMIYDVLHGSPIEIIIGESKHIVLTITQNVFQKFVAWSVEIMTVLMFFMLSLIGVTAVKMTGIYGRPEIVIEGATNIEGPWKEISFSSKPGNVSRRPDYPRPGYHRLDMQMHYAAEGTYQQNPFFLSLIYHLMQNNSEVVGLLDHHPFQNRSEPMNFARAKLYMYHFTKEGETDWWRRDFQEEYMPTFNKGNAALRNFLIENRILNKGKSKFTNGPLGNCLRRWHRNTGGIDAIIFTLVLASTTAASLLSGWVDRHVLRVHQRVNQAVEEVAEPAAPIEQPAAGAGENAQAGAREILLD
;
A
#
# COMPACT_ATOMS: atom_id res chain seq x y z
N MET A 1 25.38 18.92 -2.62
CA MET A 1 24.05 18.30 -2.76
C MET A 1 23.01 19.40 -2.62
N THR A 2 22.36 19.76 -3.72
CA THR A 2 21.25 20.72 -3.76
C THR A 2 20.13 20.20 -2.88
N THR A 3 19.72 20.98 -1.88
CA THR A 3 18.54 20.70 -1.05
C THR A 3 17.34 20.55 -1.97
N TRP A 4 16.62 19.43 -1.89
CA TRP A 4 15.38 19.25 -2.64
C TRP A 4 14.42 20.37 -2.28
N ASP A 5 13.90 21.06 -3.29
CA ASP A 5 12.88 22.08 -3.11
C ASP A 5 11.59 21.44 -2.59
N THR A 6 10.92 22.12 -1.65
CA THR A 6 9.70 21.64 -0.99
C THR A 6 8.60 21.36 -2.03
N ASP A 7 8.52 22.17 -3.08
CA ASP A 7 7.60 21.93 -4.20
C ASP A 7 7.94 20.64 -4.97
N GLY A 8 9.23 20.34 -5.17
CA GLY A 8 9.67 19.07 -5.75
C GLY A 8 9.21 17.85 -4.96
N ILE A 9 9.36 17.90 -3.63
CA ILE A 9 8.92 16.83 -2.72
C ILE A 9 7.40 16.69 -2.73
N LYS A 10 6.68 17.81 -2.62
CA LYS A 10 5.21 17.85 -2.68
C LYS A 10 4.72 17.18 -3.96
N ARG A 11 5.29 17.53 -5.12
CA ARG A 11 4.98 16.89 -6.40
C ARG A 11 5.20 15.38 -6.33
N CYS A 12 6.37 14.92 -5.91
CA CYS A 12 6.66 13.48 -5.82
C CYS A 12 5.65 12.73 -4.95
N VAL A 13 5.26 13.28 -3.79
CA VAL A 13 4.27 12.67 -2.90
C VAL A 13 2.87 12.63 -3.55
N LEU A 14 2.41 13.73 -4.16
CA LEU A 14 1.12 13.78 -4.85
C LEU A 14 1.06 12.76 -6.01
N TYR A 15 2.09 12.75 -6.86
CA TYR A 15 2.19 11.81 -7.98
C TYR A 15 2.27 10.35 -7.51
N GLY A 16 3.09 10.07 -6.51
CA GLY A 16 3.25 8.73 -5.97
C GLY A 16 1.94 8.21 -5.36
N GLN A 17 1.21 9.03 -4.60
CA GLN A 17 -0.08 8.63 -4.04
C GLN A 17 -1.10 8.26 -5.13
N LEU A 18 -1.15 9.05 -6.21
CA LEU A 18 -2.01 8.77 -7.35
C LEU A 18 -1.65 7.44 -8.04
N LEU A 19 -0.35 7.13 -8.14
CA LEU A 19 0.11 5.85 -8.68
C LEU A 19 -0.32 4.67 -7.80
N ILE A 20 -0.21 4.80 -6.47
CA ILE A 20 -0.68 3.75 -5.55
C ILE A 20 -2.19 3.56 -5.65
N LEU A 21 -2.97 4.65 -5.70
CA LEU A 21 -4.42 4.58 -5.89
C LEU A 21 -4.77 3.91 -7.23
N TYR A 22 -4.06 4.25 -8.31
CA TYR A 22 -4.23 3.60 -9.61
C TYR A 22 -3.97 2.09 -9.55
N LEU A 23 -2.89 1.67 -8.89
CA LEU A 23 -2.57 0.25 -8.67
C LEU A 23 -3.65 -0.45 -7.81
N ALA A 24 -4.16 0.24 -6.78
CA ALA A 24 -5.21 -0.29 -5.91
C ALA A 24 -6.53 -0.52 -6.66
N PHE A 25 -6.99 0.43 -7.48
CA PHE A 25 -8.19 0.26 -8.31
C PHE A 25 -7.98 -0.82 -9.39
N SER A 26 -6.86 -0.76 -10.13
CA SER A 26 -6.60 -1.69 -11.24
C SER A 26 -6.53 -3.15 -10.79
N SER A 27 -5.89 -3.42 -9.65
CA SER A 27 -5.78 -4.77 -9.09
C SER A 27 -7.12 -5.33 -8.59
N LEU A 28 -8.03 -4.46 -8.15
CA LEU A 28 -9.33 -4.86 -7.61
C LEU A 28 -10.34 -5.15 -8.71
N TYR A 29 -10.34 -4.36 -9.78
CA TYR A 29 -11.32 -4.42 -10.87
C TYR A 29 -11.65 -5.83 -11.38
N PRO A 30 -10.67 -6.68 -11.76
CA PRO A 30 -10.97 -8.00 -12.35
C PRO A 30 -11.63 -8.95 -11.35
N GLN A 31 -11.50 -8.70 -10.05
CA GLN A 31 -11.98 -9.59 -8.99
C GLN A 31 -13.41 -9.25 -8.53
N ILE A 32 -13.95 -8.08 -8.92
CA ILE A 32 -15.23 -7.55 -8.39
C ILE A 32 -16.39 -8.53 -8.63
N HIS A 33 -16.55 -9.09 -9.83
CA HIS A 33 -17.66 -9.99 -10.12
C HIS A 33 -17.59 -11.28 -9.28
N GLY A 34 -16.40 -11.89 -9.20
CA GLY A 34 -16.22 -13.13 -8.43
C GLY A 34 -16.36 -12.93 -6.93
N LEU A 35 -15.90 -11.78 -6.39
CA LEU A 35 -15.94 -11.52 -4.95
C LEU A 35 -17.28 -10.93 -4.50
N PHE A 36 -17.77 -9.90 -5.19
CA PHE A 36 -18.85 -9.01 -4.75
C PHE A 36 -20.11 -9.06 -5.62
N GLY A 37 -20.03 -9.78 -6.75
CA GLY A 37 -21.11 -9.90 -7.73
C GLY A 37 -22.40 -10.46 -7.13
N GLU A 38 -23.53 -10.31 -7.84
CA GLU A 38 -24.79 -10.95 -7.41
C GLU A 38 -24.70 -12.48 -7.39
N ARG A 39 -23.73 -13.04 -8.11
CA ARG A 39 -23.35 -14.46 -8.09
C ARG A 39 -21.93 -14.65 -7.54
N GLY A 40 -21.35 -13.64 -6.91
CA GLY A 40 -20.03 -13.72 -6.30
C GLY A 40 -20.05 -14.39 -4.93
N LEU A 41 -18.87 -14.50 -4.31
CA LEU A 41 -18.70 -15.14 -3.00
C LEU A 41 -19.49 -14.45 -1.89
N VAL A 42 -19.49 -13.12 -1.87
CA VAL A 42 -20.19 -12.31 -0.87
C VAL A 42 -20.90 -11.16 -1.60
N PRO A 43 -22.16 -11.36 -2.04
CA PRO A 43 -22.89 -10.35 -2.78
C PRO A 43 -23.11 -9.06 -1.96
N VAL A 44 -22.93 -7.91 -2.61
CA VAL A 44 -23.10 -6.59 -1.96
C VAL A 44 -24.57 -6.16 -1.92
N SER A 45 -25.44 -6.75 -2.74
CA SER A 45 -26.85 -6.37 -2.83
C SER A 45 -27.58 -6.27 -1.48
N PRO A 46 -27.43 -7.22 -0.53
CA PRO A 46 -28.08 -7.14 0.78
C PRO A 46 -27.61 -5.95 1.63
N MET A 47 -26.40 -5.42 1.39
CA MET A 47 -25.87 -4.26 2.13
C MET A 47 -26.47 -2.93 1.66
N LEU A 48 -27.07 -2.91 0.46
CA LEU A 48 -27.73 -1.73 -0.11
C LEU A 48 -29.22 -1.66 0.24
N GLU A 49 -29.78 -2.75 0.77
CA GLU A 49 -31.12 -2.79 1.33
C GLU A 49 -31.10 -2.06 2.67
N CYS A 50 -31.53 -0.79 2.63
CA CYS A 50 -31.52 0.13 3.75
C CYS A 50 -32.90 0.77 3.85
N ASP A 51 -33.53 0.58 5.01
CA ASP A 51 -34.88 1.05 5.32
C ASP A 51 -34.88 2.41 6.06
N GLU A 52 -33.70 3.04 6.21
CA GLU A 52 -33.54 4.36 6.82
C GLU A 52 -34.20 5.48 5.99
N GLU A 53 -34.72 6.50 6.67
CA GLU A 53 -35.38 7.65 6.04
C GLU A 53 -34.41 8.48 5.18
N SER A 54 -33.17 8.66 5.66
CA SER A 54 -32.11 9.36 4.92
C SER A 54 -31.19 8.38 4.22
N ILE A 55 -30.90 8.66 2.94
CA ILE A 55 -29.92 7.87 2.17
C ILE A 55 -28.52 7.93 2.80
N TRP A 56 -28.19 9.02 3.49
CA TRP A 56 -26.87 9.24 4.09
C TRP A 56 -26.63 8.40 5.36
N ASP A 57 -27.70 7.93 6.00
CA ASP A 57 -27.61 7.06 7.18
C ASP A 57 -27.41 5.58 6.78
N CYS A 58 -27.62 5.27 5.50
CA CYS A 58 -27.30 3.96 4.96
C CYS A 58 -25.79 3.70 4.96
N ARG A 59 -25.42 2.43 5.15
CA ARG A 59 -24.01 2.00 5.18
C ARG A 59 -23.22 2.37 3.91
N LEU A 60 -23.86 2.34 2.74
CA LEU A 60 -23.23 2.57 1.43
C LEU A 60 -24.00 3.64 0.63
N PRO A 61 -23.99 4.91 1.06
CA PRO A 61 -24.86 5.95 0.51
C PRO A 61 -24.47 6.27 -0.95
N LEU A 62 -23.17 6.42 -1.22
CA LEU A 62 -22.65 6.75 -2.55
C LEU A 62 -23.00 5.67 -3.59
N LEU A 63 -22.79 4.39 -3.23
CA LEU A 63 -23.09 3.27 -4.13
C LEU A 63 -24.59 3.16 -4.39
N ARG A 64 -25.43 3.37 -3.35
CA ARG A 64 -26.89 3.35 -3.50
C ARG A 64 -27.38 4.45 -4.44
N ILE A 65 -26.88 5.68 -4.30
CA ILE A 65 -27.20 6.79 -5.19
C ILE A 65 -26.80 6.46 -6.62
N LEU A 66 -25.57 5.97 -6.83
CA LEU A 66 -25.07 5.60 -8.14
C LEU A 66 -25.94 4.52 -8.80
N CYS A 67 -26.25 3.45 -8.06
CA CYS A 67 -27.09 2.36 -8.55
C CYS A 67 -28.52 2.81 -8.88
N ASN A 68 -29.11 3.71 -8.09
CA ASN A 68 -30.45 4.24 -8.34
C ASN A 68 -30.48 5.17 -9.57
N VAL A 69 -29.54 6.11 -9.67
CA VAL A 69 -29.50 7.11 -10.74
C VAL A 69 -29.17 6.48 -12.10
N LEU A 70 -28.17 5.60 -12.13
CA LEU A 70 -27.72 4.96 -13.37
C LEU A 70 -28.40 3.61 -13.65
N GLN A 71 -29.30 3.17 -12.77
CA GLN A 71 -29.96 1.86 -12.82
C GLN A 71 -28.92 0.74 -12.98
N LEU A 72 -27.94 0.70 -12.08
CA LEU A 72 -26.87 -0.29 -12.10
C LEU A 72 -27.11 -1.34 -11.02
N SER A 73 -26.80 -2.58 -11.34
CA SER A 73 -26.62 -3.63 -10.34
C SER A 73 -25.44 -3.27 -9.42
N PRO A 74 -25.45 -3.69 -8.14
CA PRO A 74 -24.41 -3.34 -7.16
C PRO A 74 -23.00 -3.68 -7.64
N ALA A 75 -22.82 -4.83 -8.29
CA ALA A 75 -21.53 -5.25 -8.81
C ALA A 75 -21.00 -4.28 -9.88
N VAL A 76 -21.87 -3.93 -10.84
CA VAL A 76 -21.53 -2.98 -11.91
C VAL A 76 -21.33 -1.56 -11.37
N GLY A 77 -22.06 -1.18 -10.30
CA GLY A 77 -21.84 0.07 -9.59
C GLY A 77 -20.44 0.18 -8.98
N ILE A 78 -19.97 -0.89 -8.33
CA ILE A 78 -18.58 -0.96 -7.80
C ILE A 78 -17.57 -0.92 -8.93
N GLN A 79 -17.81 -1.63 -10.04
CA GLN A 79 -16.95 -1.53 -11.22
C GLN A 79 -16.90 -0.11 -11.79
N ALA A 80 -18.03 0.58 -11.86
CA ALA A 80 -18.10 1.96 -12.34
C ALA A 80 -17.31 2.90 -11.42
N LEU A 81 -17.41 2.75 -10.09
CA LEU A 81 -16.58 3.50 -9.13
C LEU A 81 -15.08 3.22 -9.34
N CYS A 82 -14.73 1.96 -9.59
CA CYS A 82 -13.36 1.55 -9.83
C CYS A 82 -12.79 2.15 -11.13
N LEU A 83 -13.54 2.08 -12.25
CA LEU A 83 -13.16 2.70 -13.52
C LEU A 83 -13.10 4.22 -13.43
N PHE A 84 -14.03 4.84 -12.70
CA PHE A 84 -14.00 6.27 -12.44
C PHE A 84 -12.75 6.67 -11.63
N GLY A 85 -12.38 5.89 -10.61
CA GLY A 85 -11.14 6.06 -9.87
C GLY A 85 -9.90 5.94 -10.75
N LEU A 86 -9.85 4.94 -11.65
CA LEU A 86 -8.76 4.78 -12.64
C LEU A 86 -8.68 5.95 -13.62
N PHE A 87 -9.81 6.42 -14.12
CA PHE A 87 -9.89 7.57 -15.01
C PHE A 87 -9.39 8.84 -14.31
N LEU A 88 -9.90 9.13 -13.11
CA LEU A 88 -9.56 10.32 -12.35
C LEU A 88 -8.09 10.33 -11.90
N THR A 89 -7.55 9.19 -11.46
CA THR A 89 -6.11 9.06 -11.15
C THR A 89 -5.26 9.27 -12.40
N THR A 90 -5.63 8.72 -13.55
CA THR A 90 -4.90 8.93 -14.82
C THR A 90 -4.91 10.40 -15.23
N ILE A 91 -6.06 11.07 -15.17
CA ILE A 91 -6.16 12.50 -15.45
C ILE A 91 -5.29 13.31 -14.50
N ALA A 92 -5.31 12.99 -13.21
CA ALA A 92 -4.51 13.70 -12.21
C ALA A 92 -3.00 13.44 -12.35
N ILE A 93 -2.60 12.28 -12.88
CA ILE A 93 -1.21 11.99 -13.26
C ILE A 93 -0.83 12.78 -14.52
N THR A 94 -1.71 12.85 -15.51
CA THR A 94 -1.41 13.52 -16.79
C THR A 94 -1.39 15.04 -16.64
N TYR A 95 -2.39 15.60 -15.96
CA TYR A 95 -2.64 17.03 -15.85
C TYR A 95 -2.48 17.50 -14.41
N ARG A 96 -1.41 18.27 -14.17
CA ARG A 96 -1.10 18.83 -12.85
C ARG A 96 -2.24 19.67 -12.26
N SER A 97 -3.06 20.30 -13.10
CA SER A 97 -4.21 21.10 -12.67
C SER A 97 -5.23 20.30 -11.86
N PHE A 98 -5.27 18.97 -12.02
CA PHE A 98 -6.16 18.07 -11.29
C PHE A 98 -5.57 17.53 -9.98
N GLN A 99 -4.32 17.85 -9.63
CA GLN A 99 -3.71 17.43 -8.36
C GLN A 99 -4.11 18.36 -7.21
N LYS A 100 -5.41 18.43 -6.96
CA LYS A 100 -6.04 19.32 -5.97
C LYS A 100 -6.81 18.50 -4.94
N LEU A 101 -7.09 19.10 -3.79
CA LEU A 101 -7.86 18.45 -2.73
C LEU A 101 -9.14 17.75 -3.24
N PRO A 102 -10.03 18.38 -4.05
CA PRO A 102 -11.27 17.72 -4.48
C PRO A 102 -11.02 16.37 -5.17
N THR A 103 -9.96 16.27 -5.98
CA THR A 103 -9.59 15.03 -6.65
C THR A 103 -9.25 13.94 -5.66
N PHE A 104 -8.40 14.21 -4.66
CA PHE A 104 -8.03 13.23 -3.64
C PHE A 104 -9.21 12.86 -2.72
N LEU A 105 -10.08 13.80 -2.39
CA LEU A 105 -11.29 13.51 -1.60
C LEU A 105 -12.28 12.64 -2.38
N ILE A 106 -12.49 12.93 -3.67
CA ILE A 106 -13.33 12.10 -4.54
C ILE A 106 -12.75 10.67 -4.61
N LEU A 107 -11.44 10.54 -4.84
CA LEU A 107 -10.77 9.23 -4.87
C LEU A 107 -10.89 8.51 -3.52
N TYR A 108 -10.77 9.23 -2.40
CA TYR A 108 -10.98 8.70 -1.05
C TYR A 108 -12.41 8.16 -0.89
N PHE A 109 -13.44 8.93 -1.23
CA PHE A 109 -14.83 8.48 -1.08
C PHE A 109 -15.19 7.32 -2.01
N CYS A 110 -14.67 7.32 -3.24
CA CYS A 110 -14.78 6.18 -4.15
C CYS A 110 -14.15 4.93 -3.54
N TYR A 111 -12.90 5.03 -3.08
CA TYR A 111 -12.19 3.89 -2.50
C TYR A 111 -12.81 3.42 -1.19
N ARG A 112 -13.24 4.35 -0.33
CA ARG A 112 -13.91 4.08 0.95
C ARG A 112 -15.22 3.33 0.75
N THR A 113 -15.99 3.70 -0.27
CA THR A 113 -17.23 3.01 -0.61
C THR A 113 -16.96 1.56 -1.02
N ILE A 114 -15.91 1.32 -1.81
CA ILE A 114 -15.52 -0.04 -2.20
C ILE A 114 -14.97 -0.83 -1.00
N TYR A 115 -14.18 -0.17 -0.13
CA TYR A 115 -13.66 -0.75 1.10
C TYR A 115 -14.79 -1.28 2.00
N GLU A 116 -15.79 -0.45 2.26
CA GLU A 116 -16.94 -0.83 3.10
C GLU A 116 -17.83 -1.89 2.43
N ALA A 117 -17.99 -1.83 1.10
CA ALA A 117 -18.76 -2.82 0.35
C ALA A 117 -18.08 -4.19 0.33
N GLY A 118 -16.76 -4.23 0.21
CA GLY A 118 -16.02 -5.48 0.06
C GLY A 118 -15.73 -6.22 1.38
N GLY A 119 -15.92 -5.55 2.53
CA GLY A 119 -15.91 -6.17 3.86
C GLY A 119 -14.71 -7.09 4.08
N VAL A 120 -14.96 -8.40 4.23
CA VAL A 120 -13.93 -9.41 4.53
C VAL A 120 -12.77 -9.44 3.53
N PHE A 121 -13.01 -9.07 2.26
CA PHE A 121 -11.96 -9.02 1.24
C PHE A 121 -11.27 -7.66 1.13
N MET A 122 -11.71 -6.63 1.86
CA MET A 122 -11.17 -5.27 1.80
C MET A 122 -10.64 -4.75 3.14
N HIS A 123 -11.05 -5.32 4.28
CA HIS A 123 -10.64 -4.86 5.62
C HIS A 123 -9.21 -5.28 6.01
N TYR A 124 -8.26 -5.07 5.11
CA TYR A 124 -6.84 -5.31 5.37
C TYR A 124 -6.11 -4.02 5.75
N GLN A 125 -4.97 -4.17 6.43
CA GLN A 125 -4.17 -3.04 6.93
C GLN A 125 -3.73 -2.08 5.82
N TRP A 126 -3.37 -2.57 4.64
CA TRP A 126 -2.95 -1.72 3.52
C TRP A 126 -4.11 -0.89 2.97
N ASP A 127 -5.34 -1.43 2.94
CA ASP A 127 -6.52 -0.72 2.46
C ASP A 127 -6.86 0.44 3.40
N ALA A 128 -6.84 0.17 4.72
CA ALA A 128 -7.04 1.18 5.75
C ALA A 128 -5.95 2.28 5.70
N PHE A 129 -4.68 1.89 5.59
CA PHE A 129 -3.57 2.84 5.49
C PHE A 129 -3.61 3.69 4.21
N LEU A 130 -4.06 3.12 3.08
CA LEU A 130 -4.25 3.86 1.85
C LEU A 130 -5.32 4.94 1.99
N LEU A 131 -6.42 4.65 2.67
CA LEU A 131 -7.47 5.63 2.97
C LEU A 131 -6.93 6.77 3.86
N GLU A 132 -6.24 6.44 4.95
CA GLU A 132 -5.65 7.43 5.86
C GLU A 132 -4.61 8.33 5.15
N SER A 133 -3.67 7.72 4.44
CA SER A 133 -2.64 8.45 3.68
C SER A 133 -3.26 9.32 2.59
N THR A 134 -4.34 8.87 1.94
CA THR A 134 -5.03 9.67 0.91
C THR A 134 -5.62 10.95 1.51
N VAL A 135 -6.18 10.90 2.72
CA VAL A 135 -6.65 12.12 3.42
C VAL A 135 -5.49 13.05 3.75
N ALA A 136 -4.38 12.53 4.27
CA ALA A 136 -3.19 13.33 4.57
C ALA A 136 -2.61 14.00 3.31
N VAL A 137 -2.57 13.27 2.19
CA VAL A 137 -2.13 13.80 0.89
C VAL A 137 -3.15 14.78 0.31
N ALA A 138 -4.45 14.59 0.56
CA ALA A 138 -5.47 15.55 0.15
C ALA A 138 -5.27 16.92 0.84
N LEU A 139 -4.90 16.93 2.13
CA LEU A 139 -4.54 18.15 2.85
C LEU A 139 -3.29 18.81 2.24
N LEU A 140 -2.28 18.03 1.88
CA LEU A 140 -1.11 18.55 1.14
C LEU A 140 -1.51 19.17 -0.21
N ALA A 141 -2.50 18.59 -0.90
CA ALA A 141 -3.04 19.11 -2.17
C ALA A 141 -3.93 20.35 -2.01
N TRP A 142 -4.41 20.65 -0.79
CA TRP A 142 -5.19 21.86 -0.49
C TRP A 142 -4.29 23.10 -0.51
N PHE A 143 -3.15 23.01 0.16
CA PHE A 143 -2.31 24.18 0.42
C PHE A 143 -1.61 24.66 -0.87
N CYS A 144 -1.55 25.97 -1.05
CA CYS A 144 -0.70 26.61 -2.06
C CYS A 144 0.75 26.68 -1.54
N ASP A 145 1.70 26.82 -2.45
CA ASP A 145 3.14 26.84 -2.14
C ASP A 145 3.44 27.81 -0.97
N GLY A 146 3.94 27.28 0.16
CA GLY A 146 4.18 28.08 1.35
C GLY A 146 4.38 27.30 2.67
N PRO A 147 4.43 28.00 3.82
CA PRO A 147 4.60 27.38 5.15
C PRO A 147 3.59 26.26 5.50
N PRO A 148 2.30 26.35 5.10
CA PRO A 148 1.33 25.28 5.35
C PRO A 148 1.68 23.93 4.71
N ASP A 149 2.44 23.91 3.60
CA ASP A 149 2.91 22.67 2.98
C ASP A 149 3.86 21.91 3.92
N SER A 150 4.68 22.62 4.69
CA SER A 150 5.58 22.00 5.66
C SER A 150 4.81 21.32 6.80
N ILE A 151 3.67 21.90 7.21
CA ILE A 151 2.78 21.31 8.21
C ILE A 151 2.11 20.05 7.65
N ALA A 152 1.58 20.12 6.41
CA ALA A 152 0.96 18.97 5.76
C ALA A 152 1.95 17.82 5.52
N LEU A 153 3.18 18.12 5.09
CA LEU A 153 4.25 17.13 4.95
C LEU A 153 4.61 16.50 6.30
N TYR A 154 4.65 17.27 7.38
CA TYR A 154 4.87 16.73 8.72
C TYR A 154 3.69 15.86 9.20
N GLY A 155 2.45 16.23 8.85
CA GLY A 155 1.27 15.39 9.09
C GLY A 155 1.40 14.03 8.38
N ILE A 156 1.90 14.00 7.15
CA ILE A 156 2.22 12.77 6.42
C ILE A 156 3.31 11.97 7.15
N VAL A 157 4.36 12.63 7.65
CA VAL A 157 5.39 12.00 8.49
C VAL A 157 4.78 11.28 9.68
N LEU A 158 3.86 11.92 10.39
CA LEU A 158 3.19 11.33 11.54
C LEU A 158 2.36 10.08 11.16
N VAL A 159 1.68 10.10 10.01
CA VAL A 159 0.85 8.98 9.54
C VAL A 159 1.68 7.71 9.31
N PHE A 160 2.77 7.79 8.53
CA PHE A 160 3.59 6.59 8.28
C PHE A 160 4.51 6.26 9.46
N LEU A 161 4.90 7.25 10.29
CA LEU A 161 5.60 6.99 11.55
C LEU A 161 4.76 6.06 12.41
N ARG A 162 3.48 6.40 12.62
CA ARG A 162 2.53 5.56 13.38
C ARG A 162 2.46 4.16 12.78
N ALA A 163 2.28 4.04 11.48
CA ALA A 163 2.13 2.74 10.83
C ALA A 163 3.37 1.85 11.01
N ILE A 164 4.58 2.39 10.80
CA ILE A 164 5.84 1.66 10.96
C ILE A 164 6.06 1.29 12.43
N PHE A 165 5.88 2.26 13.33
CA PHE A 165 6.07 2.07 14.77
C PHE A 165 5.11 1.04 15.36
N MET A 166 3.83 1.11 14.99
CA MET A 166 2.83 0.12 15.42
C MET A 166 3.16 -1.28 14.88
N ASN A 167 3.66 -1.39 13.65
CA ASN A 167 4.08 -2.68 13.10
C ASN A 167 5.21 -3.32 13.92
N GLY A 168 6.19 -2.52 14.38
CA GLY A 168 7.28 -3.00 15.22
C GLY A 168 6.84 -3.33 16.65
N VAL A 169 6.10 -2.42 17.29
CA VAL A 169 5.70 -2.57 18.69
C VAL A 169 4.74 -3.75 18.89
N THR A 170 3.80 -3.96 17.97
CA THR A 170 2.83 -5.08 18.07
C THR A 170 3.53 -6.44 18.02
N LYS A 171 4.65 -6.57 17.30
CA LYS A 171 5.47 -7.80 17.30
C LYS A 171 6.01 -8.14 18.69
N LEU A 172 6.55 -7.15 19.40
CA LEU A 172 7.03 -7.36 20.78
C LEU A 172 5.89 -7.55 21.77
N GLN A 173 4.80 -6.79 21.62
CA GLN A 173 3.60 -6.90 22.45
C GLN A 173 2.87 -8.23 22.28
N SER A 174 3.08 -8.95 21.17
CA SER A 174 2.51 -10.28 20.93
C SER A 174 2.96 -11.33 21.96
N LYS A 175 4.00 -11.02 22.77
CA LYS A 175 4.64 -11.93 23.74
C LYS A 175 5.16 -13.24 23.12
N CYS A 176 5.32 -13.28 21.80
CA CYS A 176 5.91 -14.43 21.12
C CYS A 176 7.41 -14.51 21.43
N PRO A 177 7.94 -15.64 21.95
CA PRO A 177 9.36 -15.78 22.26
C PRO A 177 10.27 -15.51 21.05
N ALA A 178 9.84 -15.88 19.84
CA ALA A 178 10.65 -15.77 18.62
C ALA A 178 11.06 -14.32 18.28
N TYR A 179 10.21 -13.33 18.56
CA TYR A 179 10.58 -11.92 18.37
C TYR A 179 11.61 -11.46 19.40
N TRP A 180 11.46 -11.90 20.66
CA TRP A 180 12.38 -11.57 21.74
C TRP A 180 13.72 -12.29 21.63
N SER A 181 13.76 -13.50 21.05
CA SER A 181 14.98 -14.28 20.78
C SER A 181 15.62 -13.99 19.42
N LEU A 182 15.10 -13.02 18.65
CA LEU A 182 15.56 -12.65 17.31
C LEU A 182 15.49 -13.79 16.26
N THR A 183 14.76 -14.87 16.54
CA THR A 183 14.57 -16.02 15.63
C THR A 183 13.30 -15.91 14.80
N ALA A 184 12.57 -14.80 14.89
CA ALA A 184 11.31 -14.62 14.16
C ALA A 184 11.46 -14.81 12.64
N LEU A 185 12.58 -14.37 12.05
CA LEU A 185 12.81 -14.52 10.62
C LEU A 185 13.07 -15.96 10.17
N ASP A 186 13.30 -16.90 11.10
CA ASP A 186 13.37 -18.32 10.78
C ASP A 186 12.03 -18.87 10.30
N TYR A 187 10.92 -18.30 10.78
CA TYR A 187 9.57 -18.74 10.44
C TYR A 187 8.85 -17.77 9.50
N TYR A 188 9.13 -16.47 9.65
CA TYR A 188 8.41 -15.40 8.96
C TYR A 188 8.35 -15.59 7.45
N PHE A 189 9.48 -15.92 6.80
CA PHE A 189 9.51 -15.96 5.34
C PHE A 189 8.54 -16.99 4.75
N GLU A 190 8.41 -18.16 5.39
CA GLU A 190 7.49 -19.21 4.95
C GLU A 190 6.06 -18.99 5.43
N SER A 191 5.86 -18.39 6.62
CA SER A 191 4.54 -18.23 7.23
C SER A 191 3.73 -17.06 6.67
N GLN A 192 4.33 -16.25 5.80
CA GLN A 192 3.65 -15.13 5.15
C GLN A 192 2.39 -15.56 4.39
N PRO A 193 1.37 -14.69 4.31
CA PRO A 193 0.14 -15.00 3.59
C PRO A 193 0.36 -15.33 2.10
N LEU A 194 1.17 -14.50 1.43
CA LEU A 194 1.56 -14.66 0.03
C LEU A 194 3.08 -14.43 -0.09
N PRO A 195 3.89 -15.47 0.17
CA PRO A 195 5.34 -15.36 0.07
C PRO A 195 5.78 -15.24 -1.39
N THR A 196 6.92 -14.60 -1.59
CA THR A 196 7.52 -14.41 -2.92
C THR A 196 8.64 -15.43 -3.17
N VAL A 197 9.11 -15.53 -4.41
CA VAL A 197 10.30 -16.35 -4.74
C VAL A 197 11.51 -15.98 -3.86
N PHE A 198 11.71 -14.68 -3.61
CA PHE A 198 12.83 -14.22 -2.79
C PHE A 198 12.65 -14.56 -1.31
N ALA A 199 11.41 -14.80 -0.84
CA ALA A 199 11.16 -15.30 0.50
C ALA A 199 11.79 -16.68 0.71
N TRP A 200 11.67 -17.57 -0.29
CA TRP A 200 12.30 -18.90 -0.23
C TRP A 200 13.82 -18.76 -0.11
N HIS A 201 14.45 -17.92 -0.95
CA HIS A 201 15.90 -17.67 -0.86
C HIS A 201 16.32 -17.04 0.47
N ALA A 202 15.56 -16.06 0.97
CA ALA A 202 15.82 -15.43 2.26
C ALA A 202 15.67 -16.43 3.43
N HIS A 203 14.78 -17.42 3.30
CA HIS A 203 14.60 -18.47 4.29
C HIS A 203 15.83 -19.39 4.41
N GLN A 204 16.54 -19.65 3.30
CA GLN A 204 17.75 -20.47 3.27
C GLN A 204 18.98 -19.81 3.93
N LEU A 205 18.92 -18.51 4.22
CA LEU A 205 20.04 -17.81 4.85
C LEU A 205 20.41 -18.46 6.19
N PRO A 206 21.70 -18.45 6.59
CA PRO A 206 22.11 -18.93 7.89
C PRO A 206 21.38 -18.23 9.05
N PRO A 207 21.09 -18.92 10.17
CA PRO A 207 20.36 -18.35 11.29
C PRO A 207 20.95 -17.04 11.83
N TYR A 208 22.28 -16.90 11.86
CA TYR A 208 22.93 -15.68 12.34
C TYR A 208 22.60 -14.46 11.47
N ILE A 209 22.47 -14.62 10.14
CA ILE A 209 22.09 -13.52 9.23
C ILE A 209 20.65 -13.13 9.51
N LYS A 210 19.76 -14.12 9.69
CA LYS A 210 18.36 -13.88 10.04
C LYS A 210 18.19 -13.20 11.40
N GLN A 211 19.02 -13.54 12.39
CA GLN A 211 19.03 -12.87 13.69
C GLN A 211 19.46 -11.40 13.58
N VAL A 212 20.53 -11.12 12.83
CA VAL A 212 20.98 -9.74 12.56
C VAL A 212 19.91 -8.97 11.78
N ALA A 213 19.30 -9.58 10.76
CA ALA A 213 18.21 -8.97 10.01
C ALA A 213 16.97 -8.70 10.90
N SER A 214 16.67 -9.59 11.85
CA SER A 214 15.59 -9.38 12.82
C SER A 214 15.89 -8.21 13.74
N LEU A 215 17.14 -8.07 14.21
CA LEU A 215 17.58 -6.92 15.00
C LEU A 215 17.46 -5.61 14.21
N VAL A 216 17.93 -5.60 12.95
CA VAL A 216 17.84 -4.44 12.05
C VAL A 216 16.38 -4.08 11.78
N MET A 217 15.51 -5.06 11.56
CA MET A 217 14.07 -4.85 11.41
C MET A 217 13.48 -4.16 12.66
N HIS A 218 13.73 -4.68 13.87
CA HIS A 218 13.23 -4.05 15.10
C HIS A 218 13.79 -2.63 15.29
N TYR A 219 15.08 -2.42 14.99
CA TYR A 219 15.69 -1.10 15.03
C TYR A 219 14.99 -0.13 14.07
N CYS A 220 14.81 -0.52 12.81
CA CYS A 220 14.17 0.28 11.79
C CYS A 220 12.67 0.50 12.08
N GLU A 221 11.97 -0.44 12.70
CA GLU A 221 10.53 -0.27 12.99
C GLU A 221 10.25 0.46 14.30
N ILE A 222 11.13 0.40 15.30
CA ILE A 222 10.85 0.92 16.65
C ILE A 222 11.69 2.15 16.99
N ILE A 223 13.00 2.10 16.73
CA ILE A 223 13.94 3.16 17.14
C ILE A 223 14.05 4.23 16.06
N LEU A 224 14.28 3.83 14.81
CA LEU A 224 14.48 4.72 13.68
C LEU A 224 13.31 5.71 13.44
N PRO A 225 12.03 5.35 13.68
CA PRO A 225 10.92 6.30 13.48
C PRO A 225 10.97 7.52 14.40
N ALA A 226 11.57 7.43 15.59
CA ALA A 226 11.76 8.59 16.47
C ALA A 226 12.62 9.67 15.79
N PHE A 227 13.55 9.25 14.91
CA PHE A 227 14.43 10.17 14.18
C PHE A 227 13.71 10.94 13.07
N PHE A 228 12.51 10.52 12.66
CA PHE A 228 11.70 11.27 11.70
C PHE A 228 11.27 12.64 12.23
N LEU A 229 11.11 12.77 13.56
CA LEU A 229 10.66 13.98 14.24
C LEU A 229 11.82 14.96 14.49
N ILE A 230 13.07 14.51 14.36
CA ILE A 230 14.24 15.35 14.60
C ILE A 230 14.46 16.27 13.40
N PRO A 231 14.44 17.61 13.56
CA PRO A 231 14.54 18.56 12.46
C PRO A 231 15.98 18.72 11.91
N LEU A 232 16.83 17.69 12.06
CA LEU A 232 18.21 17.67 11.56
C LEU A 232 18.28 16.90 10.24
N LYS A 233 18.73 17.58 9.18
CA LYS A 233 18.78 17.02 7.80
C LYS A 233 19.54 15.69 7.70
N HIS A 234 20.70 15.58 8.36
CA HIS A 234 21.55 14.39 8.28
C HIS A 234 20.90 13.19 8.98
N VAL A 235 20.26 13.42 10.12
CA VAL A 235 19.52 12.39 10.86
C VAL A 235 18.34 11.87 10.03
N ARG A 236 17.61 12.77 9.37
CA ARG A 236 16.50 12.40 8.48
C ARG A 236 16.95 11.64 7.24
N TYR A 237 18.14 11.93 6.68
CA TYR A 237 18.68 11.13 5.57
C TYR A 237 19.01 9.71 6.01
N VAL A 238 19.66 9.52 7.17
CA VAL A 238 19.92 8.18 7.72
C VAL A 238 18.61 7.43 7.93
N ALA A 239 17.60 8.09 8.51
CA ALA A 239 16.29 7.50 8.72
C ALA A 239 15.58 7.15 7.39
N PHE A 240 15.64 8.05 6.40
CA PHE A 240 15.08 7.82 5.08
C PHE A 240 15.69 6.59 4.40
N PHE A 241 17.02 6.53 4.27
CA PHE A 241 17.68 5.41 3.58
C PHE A 241 17.53 4.09 4.34
N GLY A 242 17.59 4.11 5.67
CA GLY A 242 17.34 2.93 6.49
C GLY A 242 15.93 2.36 6.29
N GLN A 243 14.92 3.23 6.20
CA GLN A 243 13.54 2.79 5.94
C GLN A 243 13.31 2.35 4.50
N VAL A 244 13.91 3.03 3.52
CA VAL A 244 13.85 2.59 2.12
C VAL A 244 14.39 1.18 2.00
N LEU A 245 15.54 0.89 2.62
CA LEU A 245 16.13 -0.46 2.64
C LEU A 245 15.15 -1.50 3.24
N LEU A 246 14.54 -1.21 4.39
CA LEU A 246 13.60 -2.12 5.04
C LEU A 246 12.35 -2.35 4.19
N MET A 247 11.72 -1.29 3.66
CA MET A 247 10.52 -1.40 2.83
C MET A 247 10.81 -2.15 1.53
N SER A 248 11.97 -1.92 0.90
CA SER A 248 12.40 -2.68 -0.27
C SER A 248 12.63 -4.15 0.05
N ALA A 249 13.26 -4.48 1.18
CA ALA A 249 13.41 -5.87 1.61
C ALA A 249 12.05 -6.54 1.80
N ASN A 250 11.11 -5.88 2.50
CA ASN A 250 9.76 -6.39 2.71
C ASN A 250 8.98 -6.60 1.40
N ILE A 251 9.15 -5.72 0.41
CA ILE A 251 8.56 -5.89 -0.94
C ILE A 251 9.15 -7.11 -1.64
N LEU A 252 10.46 -7.31 -1.53
CA LEU A 252 11.13 -8.42 -2.20
C LEU A 252 10.73 -9.75 -1.56
N THR A 253 10.76 -9.87 -0.24
CA THR A 253 10.53 -11.13 0.47
C THR A 253 9.07 -11.40 0.82
N GLY A 254 8.18 -10.45 0.59
CA GLY A 254 6.82 -10.50 1.07
C GLY A 254 5.84 -9.72 0.22
N ASN A 255 4.57 -10.01 0.40
CA ASN A 255 3.50 -9.28 -0.26
C ASN A 255 2.57 -8.65 0.78
N GLY A 256 2.93 -7.44 1.23
CA GLY A 256 2.08 -6.58 2.06
C GLY A 256 1.08 -5.75 1.23
N GLY A 257 0.68 -6.26 0.07
CA GLY A 257 -0.09 -5.50 -0.91
C GLY A 257 0.68 -4.26 -1.39
N TYR A 258 0.00 -3.11 -1.37
CA TYR A 258 0.63 -1.82 -1.70
C TYR A 258 1.07 -1.02 -0.45
N LEU A 259 1.04 -1.60 0.76
CA LEU A 259 1.44 -0.91 2.00
C LEU A 259 2.87 -0.36 1.92
N TYR A 260 3.83 -1.24 1.63
CA TYR A 260 5.24 -0.87 1.60
C TYR A 260 5.56 0.09 0.45
N TYR A 261 4.90 -0.07 -0.70
CA TYR A 261 5.01 0.87 -1.82
C TYR A 261 4.47 2.26 -1.45
N ASN A 262 3.34 2.31 -0.74
CA ASN A 262 2.77 3.56 -0.24
C ASN A 262 3.72 4.23 0.78
N ILE A 263 4.25 3.47 1.73
CA ILE A 263 5.24 3.99 2.69
C ILE A 263 6.47 4.55 1.95
N LEU A 264 7.00 3.86 0.93
CA LEU A 264 8.12 4.38 0.11
C LEU A 264 7.83 5.74 -0.53
N VAL A 265 6.62 5.94 -1.05
CA VAL A 265 6.20 7.23 -1.60
C VAL A 265 6.17 8.29 -0.50
N LEU A 266 5.55 7.99 0.65
CA LEU A 266 5.39 8.96 1.73
C LEU A 266 6.73 9.30 2.41
N LEU A 267 7.71 8.38 2.43
CA LEU A 267 9.05 8.62 2.96
C LEU A 267 9.75 9.79 2.26
N ILE A 268 9.39 10.13 1.02
CA ILE A 268 9.95 11.29 0.30
C ILE A 268 9.71 12.60 1.08
N SER A 269 8.62 12.68 1.87
CA SER A 269 8.37 13.82 2.77
C SER A 269 9.47 14.02 3.83
N LEU A 270 10.27 12.99 4.16
CA LEU A 270 11.43 13.12 5.06
C LEU A 270 12.59 13.91 4.46
N LEU A 271 12.67 14.03 3.13
CA LEU A 271 13.76 14.75 2.47
C LEU A 271 13.60 16.27 2.54
N GLY A 272 12.39 16.76 2.87
CA GLY A 272 12.09 18.19 2.93
C GLY A 272 12.67 18.86 4.15
N SER A 273 13.37 19.98 3.96
CA SER A 273 13.78 20.82 5.09
C SER A 273 12.52 21.43 5.72
N PRO A 274 12.31 21.30 7.04
CA PRO A 274 11.20 21.96 7.68
C PRO A 274 11.52 23.46 7.69
N ASN A 275 11.04 24.21 6.69
CA ASN A 275 11.02 25.68 6.71
C ASN A 275 9.90 26.16 7.65
N LEU A 276 9.83 25.57 8.85
CA LEU A 276 8.97 26.04 9.91
C LEU A 276 9.60 27.31 10.49
N ASN A 277 9.45 28.41 9.76
CA ASN A 277 9.61 29.76 10.31
C ASN A 277 8.38 30.18 11.13
N ILE A 278 7.56 29.19 11.54
CA ILE A 278 6.51 29.35 12.52
C ILE A 278 7.20 29.09 13.86
N SER A 279 7.03 30.05 14.76
CA SER A 279 7.41 30.00 16.16
C SER A 279 6.63 28.91 16.94
N ILE A 280 6.57 27.69 16.42
CA ILE A 280 6.17 26.48 17.16
C ILE A 280 7.38 25.95 17.93
N ALA A 281 8.59 26.35 17.55
CA ALA A 281 9.79 26.10 18.35
C ALA A 281 9.57 26.57 19.80
N PRO A 282 9.25 27.82 20.14
CA PRO A 282 8.96 28.20 21.53
C PRO A 282 7.63 27.68 22.10
N PHE A 283 6.70 27.16 21.30
CA PHE A 283 5.44 26.59 21.83
C PHE A 283 5.61 25.10 22.23
N LEU A 284 6.17 24.27 21.36
CA LEU A 284 6.54 22.88 21.66
C LEU A 284 7.81 22.80 22.52
N SER A 285 8.81 23.65 22.26
CA SER A 285 9.94 23.82 23.18
C SER A 285 9.53 24.52 24.46
N GLY A 286 8.52 25.40 24.49
CA GLY A 286 8.01 25.97 25.74
C GLY A 286 7.28 24.96 26.61
N LEU A 287 6.58 24.00 26.01
CA LEU A 287 5.91 22.90 26.72
C LEU A 287 6.91 21.83 27.19
N VAL A 288 7.89 21.48 26.35
CA VAL A 288 8.95 20.51 26.64
C VAL A 288 10.02 21.10 27.57
N PHE A 289 10.58 22.27 27.25
CA PHE A 289 11.56 22.97 28.09
C PHE A 289 10.92 23.65 29.30
N GLY A 290 9.66 24.08 29.26
CA GLY A 290 8.98 24.62 30.44
C GLY A 290 8.80 23.55 31.52
N LYS A 291 8.46 22.31 31.12
CA LYS A 291 8.45 21.17 32.04
C LYS A 291 9.86 20.67 32.37
N MET A 292 10.81 20.69 31.43
CA MET A 292 12.23 20.38 31.71
C MET A 292 12.85 21.36 32.70
N ILE A 293 12.55 22.67 32.61
CA ILE A 293 13.01 23.71 33.54
C ILE A 293 12.30 23.56 34.88
N TYR A 294 11.00 23.23 34.89
CA TYR A 294 10.27 22.90 36.12
C TYR A 294 10.88 21.68 36.83
N ASP A 295 11.19 20.60 36.10
CA ASP A 295 11.78 19.37 36.66
C ASP A 295 13.28 19.55 37.01
N VAL A 296 14.03 20.42 36.31
CA VAL A 296 15.40 20.83 36.69
C VAL A 296 15.40 21.73 37.94
N LEU A 297 14.38 22.58 38.12
CA LEU A 297 14.21 23.43 39.29
C LEU A 297 13.62 22.68 40.51
N HIS A 298 12.79 21.65 40.30
CA HIS A 298 12.03 20.97 41.37
C HIS A 298 12.34 19.48 41.54
N GLY A 299 13.24 18.88 40.77
CA GLY A 299 13.58 17.46 40.90
C GLY A 299 14.80 17.03 40.10
N SER A 300 15.99 17.49 40.47
CA SER A 300 17.23 17.06 39.81
C SER A 300 17.58 15.59 40.15
N PRO A 301 17.85 14.73 39.14
CA PRO A 301 18.35 13.37 39.33
C PRO A 301 19.87 13.30 39.07
N ILE A 302 20.64 14.21 39.66
CA ILE A 302 22.10 14.26 39.49
C ILE A 302 22.75 14.47 40.86
N GLU A 303 23.39 13.44 41.40
CA GLU A 303 24.40 13.62 42.44
C GLU A 303 25.75 13.90 41.79
N ILE A 304 26.25 15.12 41.98
CA ILE A 304 27.60 15.49 41.58
C ILE A 304 28.51 15.16 42.76
N ILE A 305 29.20 14.00 42.72
CA ILE A 305 30.25 13.71 43.68
C ILE A 305 31.57 14.23 43.09
N ILE A 306 32.12 15.28 43.70
CA ILE A 306 33.42 15.83 43.34
C ILE A 306 34.49 15.00 44.06
N GLY A 307 35.14 14.09 43.34
CA GLY A 307 36.37 13.44 43.82
C GLY A 307 37.57 14.38 43.72
N GLU A 308 38.57 14.23 44.60
CA GLU A 308 39.75 15.10 44.73
C GLU A 308 40.62 15.21 43.45
N SER A 309 40.42 14.33 42.47
CA SER A 309 41.03 14.42 41.15
C SER A 309 39.99 14.86 40.12
N LYS A 310 40.21 16.04 39.50
CA LYS A 310 39.38 16.73 38.48
C LYS A 310 38.97 15.87 37.26
N HIS A 311 38.15 14.84 37.45
CA HIS A 311 37.45 14.13 36.39
C HIS A 311 35.96 14.04 36.75
N ILE A 312 35.10 14.58 35.89
CA ILE A 312 33.65 14.44 36.00
C ILE A 312 33.28 13.10 35.37
N VAL A 313 32.85 12.13 36.17
CA VAL A 313 32.34 10.85 35.68
C VAL A 313 30.80 10.88 35.76
N LEU A 314 30.15 10.94 34.60
CA LEU A 314 28.70 10.79 34.49
C LEU A 314 28.34 9.30 34.59
N THR A 315 27.88 8.86 35.76
CA THR A 315 27.44 7.47 35.94
C THR A 315 25.92 7.39 35.79
N ILE A 316 25.45 6.81 34.68
CA ILE A 316 24.02 6.52 34.49
C ILE A 316 23.70 5.27 35.31
N THR A 317 23.03 5.44 36.45
CA THR A 317 22.59 4.31 37.28
C THR A 317 21.49 3.52 36.56
N GLN A 318 21.43 2.20 36.77
CA GLN A 318 20.40 1.31 36.19
C GLN A 318 18.97 1.81 36.46
N ASN A 319 18.75 2.45 37.62
CA ASN A 319 17.48 3.06 38.00
C ASN A 319 17.13 4.31 37.15
N VAL A 320 18.12 5.09 36.73
CA VAL A 320 17.96 6.26 35.86
C VAL A 320 17.68 5.83 34.42
N PHE A 321 18.36 4.79 33.96
CA PHE A 321 18.09 4.19 32.65
C PHE A 321 16.68 3.59 32.57
N GLN A 322 16.24 2.87 33.61
CA GLN A 322 14.87 2.33 33.66
C GLN A 322 13.80 3.42 33.70
N LYS A 323 14.02 4.52 34.44
CA LYS A 323 13.12 5.68 34.45
C LYS A 323 13.10 6.42 33.12
N PHE A 324 14.24 6.56 32.44
CA PHE A 324 14.32 7.13 31.10
C PHE A 324 13.59 6.27 30.06
N VAL A 325 13.77 4.94 30.11
CA VAL A 325 13.05 3.99 29.23
C VAL A 325 11.55 4.04 29.52
N ALA A 326 11.12 3.99 30.78
CA ALA A 326 9.72 4.12 31.15
C ALA A 326 9.10 5.46 30.70
N TRP A 327 9.81 6.57 30.89
CA TRP A 327 9.41 7.91 30.45
C TRP A 327 9.31 8.04 28.93
N SER A 328 10.26 7.45 28.18
CA SER A 328 10.20 7.40 26.72
C SER A 328 9.03 6.56 26.22
N VAL A 329 8.71 5.47 26.91
CA VAL A 329 7.56 4.60 26.60
C VAL A 329 6.25 5.31 26.92
N GLU A 330 6.15 6.05 28.04
CA GLU A 330 4.97 6.81 28.46
C GLU A 330 4.66 7.99 27.53
N ILE A 331 5.66 8.77 27.13
CA ILE A 331 5.50 9.85 26.15
C ILE A 331 5.12 9.29 24.77
N MET A 332 5.76 8.19 24.35
CA MET A 332 5.38 7.49 23.12
C MET A 332 3.96 6.92 23.20
N THR A 333 3.50 6.43 24.37
CA THR A 333 2.13 5.94 24.56
C THR A 333 1.09 7.05 24.59
N VAL A 334 1.39 8.23 25.15
CA VAL A 334 0.48 9.39 25.14
C VAL A 334 0.38 10.01 23.75
N LEU A 335 1.52 10.15 23.04
CA LEU A 335 1.52 10.54 21.62
C LEU A 335 0.82 9.49 20.75
N MET A 336 0.98 8.20 21.06
CA MET A 336 0.18 7.12 20.48
C MET A 336 -1.29 7.30 20.76
N PHE A 337 -1.71 7.58 22.00
CA PHE A 337 -3.12 7.66 22.39
C PHE A 337 -3.85 8.78 21.62
N PHE A 338 -3.16 9.90 21.39
CA PHE A 338 -3.64 11.00 20.57
C PHE A 338 -3.68 10.66 19.06
N MET A 339 -2.79 9.76 18.61
CA MET A 339 -2.72 9.24 17.23
C MET A 339 -3.58 7.99 16.99
N LEU A 340 -4.11 7.36 18.06
CA LEU A 340 -4.88 6.12 18.07
C LEU A 340 -6.39 6.34 17.91
N SER A 341 -6.87 7.60 17.89
CA SER A 341 -8.30 7.89 17.70
C SER A 341 -8.77 7.72 16.24
N LEU A 342 -7.91 7.27 15.32
CA LEU A 342 -8.29 6.87 13.97
C LEU A 342 -7.80 5.43 13.71
N ILE A 343 -8.77 4.51 13.80
CA ILE A 343 -8.82 3.15 13.24
C ILE A 343 -7.73 2.17 13.73
N GLY A 344 -8.13 1.39 14.74
CA GLY A 344 -7.93 -0.06 14.88
C GLY A 344 -6.56 -0.63 14.50
N VAL A 345 -5.60 -0.59 15.41
CA VAL A 345 -4.39 -1.42 15.34
C VAL A 345 -4.73 -2.80 15.89
N THR A 346 -4.78 -3.81 15.03
CA THR A 346 -4.85 -5.22 15.46
C THR A 346 -3.47 -5.69 15.87
N ALA A 347 -3.37 -6.34 17.03
CA ALA A 347 -2.13 -6.96 17.46
C ALA A 347 -1.74 -8.08 16.49
N VAL A 348 -0.58 -7.96 15.84
CA VAL A 348 -0.05 -9.01 14.96
C VAL A 348 0.52 -10.12 15.83
N LYS A 349 -0.23 -11.22 15.97
CA LYS A 349 0.31 -12.46 16.55
C LYS A 349 1.19 -13.13 15.50
N MET A 350 2.33 -13.69 15.91
CA MET A 350 3.13 -14.51 14.99
C MET A 350 2.36 -15.78 14.66
N THR A 351 2.10 -15.98 13.38
CA THR A 351 1.42 -17.17 12.87
C THR A 351 2.45 -18.07 12.17
N GLY A 352 2.21 -19.37 12.24
CA GLY A 352 3.02 -20.37 11.54
C GLY A 352 4.39 -20.73 12.14
N ILE A 353 4.56 -20.71 13.47
CA ILE A 353 5.79 -21.23 14.13
C ILE A 353 6.04 -22.71 13.77
N TYR A 354 4.98 -23.47 13.53
CA TYR A 354 5.03 -24.88 13.16
C TYR A 354 4.87 -25.12 11.66
N GLY A 355 5.02 -24.09 10.83
CA GLY A 355 4.75 -24.11 9.39
C GLY A 355 3.50 -23.33 9.01
N ARG A 356 3.25 -23.20 7.71
CA ARG A 356 2.15 -22.41 7.16
C ARG A 356 0.89 -23.27 7.00
N PRO A 357 -0.19 -23.02 7.76
CA PRO A 357 -1.43 -23.76 7.60
C PRO A 357 -2.11 -23.40 6.28
N GLU A 358 -2.48 -24.41 5.49
CA GLU A 358 -3.08 -24.22 4.17
C GLU A 358 -4.23 -25.17 3.91
N ILE A 359 -5.35 -24.58 3.52
CA ILE A 359 -6.53 -25.31 3.10
C ILE A 359 -6.35 -25.75 1.64
N VAL A 360 -6.43 -27.05 1.41
CA VAL A 360 -6.47 -27.68 0.08
C VAL A 360 -7.90 -28.16 -0.17
N ILE A 361 -8.53 -27.61 -1.21
CA ILE A 361 -9.89 -27.99 -1.62
C ILE A 361 -9.80 -29.09 -2.67
N GLU A 362 -10.53 -30.17 -2.44
CA GLU A 362 -10.64 -31.29 -3.37
C GLU A 362 -12.10 -31.46 -3.82
N GLY A 363 -12.29 -31.72 -5.10
CA GLY A 363 -13.59 -32.08 -5.67
C GLY A 363 -13.61 -33.49 -6.23
N ALA A 364 -14.78 -34.08 -6.34
CA ALA A 364 -14.99 -35.36 -7.03
C ALA A 364 -16.40 -35.45 -7.63
N THR A 365 -16.55 -36.29 -8.67
CA THR A 365 -17.86 -36.62 -9.27
C THR A 365 -18.57 -37.73 -8.51
N ASN A 366 -17.81 -38.68 -7.94
CA ASN A 366 -18.31 -39.74 -7.06
C ASN A 366 -17.58 -39.67 -5.71
N ILE A 367 -18.21 -40.15 -4.64
CA ILE A 367 -17.65 -40.12 -3.27
C ILE A 367 -16.39 -40.98 -3.14
N GLU A 368 -16.27 -42.03 -3.95
CA GLU A 368 -15.10 -42.91 -4.03
C GLU A 368 -13.90 -42.25 -4.76
N GLY A 369 -14.12 -41.11 -5.44
CA GLY A 369 -13.11 -40.41 -6.22
C GLY A 369 -13.23 -40.64 -7.73
N PRO A 370 -12.19 -40.29 -8.53
CA PRO A 370 -10.94 -39.66 -8.09
C PRO A 370 -11.17 -38.24 -7.55
N TRP A 371 -10.49 -37.90 -6.47
CA TRP A 371 -10.47 -36.56 -5.89
C TRP A 371 -9.42 -35.71 -6.60
N LYS A 372 -9.83 -34.56 -7.13
CA LYS A 372 -8.95 -33.62 -7.85
C LYS A 372 -8.82 -32.33 -7.05
N GLU A 373 -7.58 -31.89 -6.82
CA GLU A 373 -7.27 -30.63 -6.14
C GLU A 373 -7.62 -29.41 -7.01
N ILE A 374 -8.14 -28.37 -6.38
CA ILE A 374 -8.44 -27.09 -7.02
C ILE A 374 -7.25 -26.15 -6.83
N SER A 375 -6.74 -25.60 -7.93
CA SER A 375 -5.56 -24.73 -7.92
C SER A 375 -5.92 -23.26 -7.88
N PHE A 376 -5.27 -22.53 -6.98
CA PHE A 376 -5.42 -21.09 -6.79
C PHE A 376 -4.32 -20.30 -7.49
N SER A 377 -4.54 -19.01 -7.67
CA SER A 377 -3.75 -18.16 -8.57
C SER A 377 -2.43 -17.68 -7.99
N SER A 378 -2.32 -17.49 -6.68
CA SER A 378 -1.13 -17.01 -5.99
C SER A 378 -0.82 -17.75 -4.69
N LYS A 379 -1.80 -18.34 -4.00
CA LYS A 379 -1.48 -19.11 -2.79
C LYS A 379 -0.73 -20.41 -3.15
N PRO A 380 0.18 -20.87 -2.29
CA PRO A 380 0.81 -22.19 -2.39
C PRO A 380 -0.21 -23.33 -2.50
N GLY A 381 0.12 -24.35 -3.29
CA GLY A 381 -0.75 -25.50 -3.53
C GLY A 381 0.07 -26.68 -4.02
N ASN A 382 0.27 -26.80 -5.33
CA ASN A 382 1.20 -27.78 -5.87
C ASN A 382 2.62 -27.52 -5.30
N VAL A 383 3.24 -28.55 -4.73
CA VAL A 383 4.54 -28.48 -4.06
C VAL A 383 5.70 -28.12 -5.00
N SER A 384 5.58 -28.49 -6.27
CA SER A 384 6.56 -28.15 -7.32
C SER A 384 6.38 -26.73 -7.86
N ARG A 385 5.26 -26.06 -7.53
CA ARG A 385 5.01 -24.69 -7.97
C ARG A 385 5.78 -23.72 -7.10
N ARG A 386 6.67 -22.94 -7.73
CA ARG A 386 7.38 -21.83 -7.08
C ARG A 386 6.40 -20.76 -6.57
N PRO A 387 6.75 -20.04 -5.49
CA PRO A 387 6.02 -18.84 -5.09
C PRO A 387 6.02 -17.77 -6.19
N ASP A 388 5.09 -16.82 -6.12
CA ASP A 388 4.96 -15.76 -7.13
C ASP A 388 6.07 -14.69 -6.99
N TYR A 389 6.25 -13.87 -8.02
CA TYR A 389 7.13 -12.70 -7.93
C TYR A 389 6.46 -11.54 -7.19
N PRO A 390 7.24 -10.62 -6.57
CA PRO A 390 6.70 -9.38 -6.04
C PRO A 390 5.89 -8.62 -7.09
N ARG A 391 4.64 -8.30 -6.77
CA ARG A 391 3.76 -7.54 -7.67
C ARG A 391 2.82 -6.64 -6.88
N PRO A 392 2.55 -5.41 -7.36
CA PRO A 392 1.57 -4.53 -6.75
C PRO A 392 0.16 -5.05 -7.04
N GLY A 393 -0.58 -5.36 -5.98
CA GLY A 393 -1.92 -5.96 -6.08
C GLY A 393 -1.87 -7.49 -6.12
N TYR A 394 -2.84 -8.13 -5.49
CA TYR A 394 -2.87 -9.58 -5.32
C TYR A 394 -4.30 -10.12 -5.41
N HIS A 395 -4.41 -11.44 -5.53
CA HIS A 395 -5.68 -12.14 -5.51
C HIS A 395 -6.21 -12.15 -4.07
N ARG A 396 -7.28 -11.38 -3.83
CA ARG A 396 -7.87 -11.19 -2.49
C ARG A 396 -8.47 -12.49 -1.95
N LEU A 397 -8.99 -13.35 -2.83
CA LEU A 397 -9.44 -14.69 -2.44
C LEU A 397 -8.29 -15.51 -1.83
N ASP A 398 -7.16 -15.60 -2.53
CA ASP A 398 -5.97 -16.33 -2.09
C ASP A 398 -5.43 -15.83 -0.76
N MET A 399 -5.37 -14.50 -0.59
CA MET A 399 -5.00 -13.88 0.68
C MET A 399 -5.97 -14.27 1.79
N GLN A 400 -7.28 -14.24 1.51
CA GLN A 400 -8.29 -14.56 2.52
C GLN A 400 -8.30 -16.05 2.90
N MET A 401 -7.88 -16.94 2.01
CA MET A 401 -7.71 -18.36 2.32
C MET A 401 -6.65 -18.61 3.40
N HIS A 402 -5.59 -17.78 3.45
CA HIS A 402 -4.59 -17.87 4.51
C HIS A 402 -5.21 -17.57 5.89
N TYR A 403 -5.97 -16.49 6.02
CA TYR A 403 -6.65 -16.16 7.27
C TYR A 403 -7.74 -17.17 7.64
N ALA A 404 -8.42 -17.75 6.65
CA ALA A 404 -9.40 -18.81 6.92
C ALA A 404 -8.75 -20.07 7.50
N ALA A 405 -7.52 -20.40 7.10
CA ALA A 405 -6.79 -21.57 7.60
C ALA A 405 -6.43 -21.48 9.10
N GLU A 406 -6.48 -20.28 9.69
CA GLU A 406 -6.25 -20.09 11.13
C GLU A 406 -7.50 -20.29 11.99
N GLY A 407 -8.69 -20.36 11.37
CA GLY A 407 -9.97 -20.55 12.05
C GLY A 407 -10.63 -21.87 11.67
N THR A 408 -11.94 -21.97 11.88
CA THR A 408 -12.74 -23.12 11.43
C THR A 408 -13.59 -22.76 10.22
N TYR A 409 -13.99 -23.76 9.43
CA TYR A 409 -14.77 -23.49 8.22
C TYR A 409 -16.15 -22.85 8.50
N GLN A 410 -16.75 -23.12 9.66
CA GLN A 410 -18.04 -22.56 10.06
C GLN A 410 -17.95 -21.07 10.39
N GLN A 411 -16.80 -20.60 10.87
CA GLN A 411 -16.54 -19.18 11.16
C GLN A 411 -16.26 -18.37 9.89
N ASN A 412 -16.12 -19.03 8.73
CA ASN A 412 -15.77 -18.43 7.46
C ASN A 412 -16.91 -18.58 6.43
N PRO A 413 -17.98 -17.75 6.48
CA PRO A 413 -19.10 -17.84 5.53
C PRO A 413 -18.68 -17.73 4.05
N PHE A 414 -17.67 -16.91 3.75
CA PHE A 414 -17.15 -16.75 2.39
C PHE A 414 -16.54 -18.07 1.85
N PHE A 415 -15.93 -18.88 2.72
CA PHE A 415 -15.34 -20.16 2.35
C PHE A 415 -16.42 -21.18 1.99
N LEU A 416 -17.49 -21.25 2.80
CA LEU A 416 -18.64 -22.11 2.49
C LEU A 416 -19.36 -21.66 1.21
N SER A 417 -19.40 -20.35 0.94
CA SER A 417 -19.89 -19.79 -0.32
C SER A 417 -19.03 -20.22 -1.50
N LEU A 418 -17.69 -20.20 -1.34
CA LEU A 418 -16.75 -20.69 -2.35
C LEU A 418 -17.03 -22.15 -2.69
N ILE A 419 -17.13 -23.04 -1.69
CA ILE A 419 -17.43 -24.46 -1.90
C ILE A 419 -18.76 -24.65 -2.65
N TYR A 420 -19.81 -23.93 -2.24
CA TYR A 420 -21.10 -23.97 -2.94
C TYR A 420 -20.97 -23.56 -4.41
N HIS A 421 -20.30 -22.45 -4.70
CA HIS A 421 -20.16 -21.95 -6.07
C HIS A 421 -19.25 -22.81 -6.96
N LEU A 422 -18.24 -23.46 -6.41
CA LEU A 422 -17.39 -24.42 -7.13
C LEU A 422 -18.18 -25.66 -7.56
N MET A 423 -18.98 -26.25 -6.65
CA MET A 423 -19.86 -27.38 -7.01
C MET A 423 -20.91 -27.02 -8.06
N GLN A 424 -21.30 -25.76 -8.14
CA GLN A 424 -22.22 -25.24 -9.16
C GLN A 424 -21.52 -24.81 -10.47
N ASN A 425 -20.19 -24.89 -10.54
CA ASN A 425 -19.39 -24.43 -11.67
C ASN A 425 -19.73 -22.99 -12.08
N ASN A 426 -19.81 -22.09 -11.09
CA ASN A 426 -20.11 -20.68 -11.34
C ASN A 426 -18.92 -19.97 -12.00
N SER A 427 -19.09 -19.52 -13.24
CA SER A 427 -18.02 -18.88 -14.02
C SER A 427 -17.41 -17.64 -13.36
N GLU A 428 -18.20 -16.84 -12.63
CA GLU A 428 -17.68 -15.61 -11.98
C GLU A 428 -16.72 -15.95 -10.83
N VAL A 429 -16.99 -17.02 -10.07
CA VAL A 429 -16.13 -17.48 -8.95
C VAL A 429 -14.98 -18.35 -9.45
N VAL A 430 -15.24 -19.24 -10.40
CA VAL A 430 -14.21 -20.08 -11.03
C VAL A 430 -13.15 -19.22 -11.72
N GLY A 431 -13.52 -18.07 -12.27
CA GLY A 431 -12.58 -17.11 -12.86
C GLY A 431 -11.60 -16.47 -11.87
N LEU A 432 -11.78 -16.61 -10.56
CA LEU A 432 -10.80 -16.17 -9.55
C LEU A 432 -9.66 -17.19 -9.36
N LEU A 433 -9.85 -18.42 -9.79
CA LEU A 433 -8.93 -19.54 -9.62
C LEU A 433 -8.02 -19.70 -10.84
N ASP A 434 -6.89 -20.38 -10.63
CA ASP A 434 -5.94 -20.72 -11.70
C ASP A 434 -6.47 -21.88 -12.55
N HIS A 435 -6.86 -22.97 -11.88
CA HIS A 435 -7.38 -24.16 -12.55
C HIS A 435 -8.49 -24.83 -11.75
N HIS A 436 -9.66 -24.95 -12.40
CA HIS A 436 -10.81 -25.72 -11.91
C HIS A 436 -11.00 -26.96 -12.80
N PRO A 437 -10.80 -28.19 -12.27
CA PRO A 437 -10.80 -29.40 -13.08
C PRO A 437 -12.19 -29.87 -13.54
N PHE A 438 -13.28 -29.31 -13.00
CA PHE A 438 -14.66 -29.73 -13.26
C PHE A 438 -15.42 -28.76 -14.17
N GLN A 439 -14.79 -28.32 -15.27
CA GLN A 439 -15.41 -27.41 -16.24
C GLN A 439 -16.40 -28.12 -17.17
N ASN A 440 -16.16 -29.40 -17.48
CA ASN A 440 -17.03 -30.18 -18.36
C ASN A 440 -18.32 -30.59 -17.63
N ARG A 441 -19.47 -30.35 -18.26
CA ARG A 441 -20.78 -30.74 -17.70
C ARG A 441 -20.94 -32.25 -17.54
N SER A 442 -20.20 -33.05 -18.30
CA SER A 442 -20.22 -34.51 -18.18
C SER A 442 -19.51 -35.03 -16.92
N GLU A 443 -18.61 -34.24 -16.34
CA GLU A 443 -17.90 -34.57 -15.10
C GLU A 443 -18.08 -33.43 -14.07
N PRO A 444 -19.28 -33.27 -13.50
CA PRO A 444 -19.53 -32.22 -12.52
C PRO A 444 -18.87 -32.53 -11.18
N MET A 445 -18.53 -31.48 -10.43
CA MET A 445 -18.13 -31.57 -9.02
C MET A 445 -19.38 -31.81 -8.16
N ASN A 446 -19.67 -33.06 -7.82
CA ASN A 446 -20.82 -33.44 -6.99
C ASN A 446 -20.46 -33.46 -5.49
N PHE A 447 -19.19 -33.69 -5.18
CA PHE A 447 -18.67 -33.76 -3.83
C PHE A 447 -17.49 -32.80 -3.68
N ALA A 448 -17.42 -32.16 -2.53
CA ALA A 448 -16.33 -31.28 -2.14
C ALA A 448 -15.87 -31.63 -0.72
N ARG A 449 -14.56 -31.64 -0.49
CA ARG A 449 -13.97 -31.72 0.85
C ARG A 449 -12.79 -30.77 0.94
N ALA A 450 -12.38 -30.44 2.16
CA ALA A 450 -11.19 -29.63 2.36
C ALA A 450 -10.30 -30.22 3.43
N LYS A 451 -9.00 -30.21 3.19
CA LYS A 451 -7.97 -30.74 4.08
C LYS A 451 -7.06 -29.60 4.52
N LEU A 452 -6.63 -29.64 5.78
CA LEU A 452 -5.62 -28.76 6.30
C LEU A 452 -4.25 -29.44 6.20
N TYR A 453 -3.33 -28.76 5.54
CA TYR A 453 -1.94 -29.17 5.44
C TYR A 453 -1.06 -28.11 6.09
N MET A 454 0.09 -28.53 6.60
CA MET A 454 1.14 -27.62 7.01
C MET A 454 2.20 -27.57 5.92
N TYR A 455 2.43 -26.39 5.34
CA TYR A 455 3.41 -26.18 4.29
C TYR A 455 4.71 -25.63 4.87
N HIS A 456 5.81 -26.14 4.35
CA HIS A 456 7.17 -25.73 4.68
C HIS A 456 7.95 -25.47 3.41
N PHE A 457 8.87 -24.49 3.45
CA PHE A 457 9.83 -24.37 2.36
C PHE A 457 10.77 -25.58 2.32
N THR A 458 11.09 -26.02 1.10
CA THR A 458 12.15 -27.01 0.89
C THR A 458 13.53 -26.42 1.19
N LYS A 459 14.53 -27.30 1.27
CA LYS A 459 15.94 -26.89 1.44
C LYS A 459 16.62 -26.82 0.07
N GLU A 460 17.71 -26.06 -0.01
CA GLU A 460 18.56 -26.10 -1.21
C GLU A 460 18.99 -27.53 -1.55
N GLY A 461 18.87 -27.88 -2.84
CA GLY A 461 19.17 -29.21 -3.36
C GLY A 461 17.95 -30.13 -3.55
N GLU A 462 16.77 -29.72 -3.10
CA GLU A 462 15.51 -30.44 -3.35
C GLU A 462 14.85 -29.99 -4.66
N THR A 463 14.06 -30.88 -5.26
CA THR A 463 13.41 -30.63 -6.57
C THR A 463 12.18 -29.74 -6.46
N ASP A 464 11.45 -29.83 -5.35
CA ASP A 464 10.23 -29.06 -5.10
C ASP A 464 10.53 -27.75 -4.36
N TRP A 465 9.57 -26.83 -4.34
CA TRP A 465 9.66 -25.56 -3.59
C TRP A 465 9.04 -25.65 -2.21
N TRP A 466 8.10 -26.58 -2.03
CA TRP A 466 7.37 -26.79 -0.79
C TRP A 466 7.38 -28.26 -0.39
N ARG A 467 7.30 -28.51 0.91
CA ARG A 467 6.83 -29.78 1.47
C ARG A 467 5.51 -29.52 2.18
N ARG A 468 4.64 -30.52 2.21
CA ARG A 468 3.37 -30.41 2.92
C ARG A 468 3.09 -31.65 3.75
N ASP A 469 2.66 -31.44 4.98
CA ASP A 469 2.31 -32.48 5.93
C ASP A 469 0.81 -32.41 6.24
N PHE A 470 0.08 -33.50 6.03
CA PHE A 470 -1.34 -33.57 6.35
C PHE A 470 -1.56 -33.42 7.85
N GLN A 471 -2.46 -32.52 8.24
CA GLN A 471 -2.80 -32.30 9.65
C GLN A 471 -4.16 -32.93 9.96
N GLU A 472 -5.21 -32.43 9.32
CA GLU A 472 -6.58 -32.86 9.60
C GLU A 472 -7.52 -32.59 8.42
N GLU A 473 -8.72 -33.16 8.50
CA GLU A 473 -9.82 -32.79 7.60
C GLU A 473 -10.41 -31.47 8.07
N TYR A 474 -10.18 -30.40 7.30
CA TYR A 474 -10.64 -29.05 7.62
C TYR A 474 -12.16 -28.92 7.47
N MET A 475 -12.72 -29.52 6.42
CA MET A 475 -14.16 -29.53 6.15
C MET A 475 -14.56 -30.94 5.70
N PRO A 476 -15.59 -31.53 6.33
CA PRO A 476 -16.07 -32.85 5.94
C PRO A 476 -16.62 -32.83 4.51
N THR A 477 -16.77 -34.02 3.93
CA THR A 477 -17.32 -34.15 2.58
C THR A 477 -18.75 -33.63 2.48
N PHE A 478 -18.95 -32.61 1.64
CA PHE A 478 -20.24 -32.04 1.30
C PHE A 478 -20.69 -32.48 -0.10
N ASN A 479 -21.97 -32.79 -0.22
CA ASN A 479 -22.63 -33.02 -1.50
C ASN A 479 -23.17 -31.68 -2.04
N LYS A 480 -23.12 -31.50 -3.36
CA LYS A 480 -23.76 -30.41 -4.11
C LYS A 480 -25.22 -30.13 -3.71
N GLY A 481 -25.97 -31.16 -3.33
CA GLY A 481 -27.36 -31.05 -2.85
C GLY A 481 -27.54 -30.78 -1.35
N ASN A 482 -26.48 -30.46 -0.60
CA ASN A 482 -26.54 -30.30 0.85
C ASN A 482 -27.45 -29.12 1.28
N ALA A 483 -28.61 -29.45 1.86
CA ALA A 483 -29.59 -28.45 2.31
C ALA A 483 -29.08 -27.60 3.49
N ALA A 484 -28.26 -28.16 4.38
CA ALA A 484 -27.70 -27.43 5.52
C ALA A 484 -26.74 -26.33 5.05
N LEU A 485 -25.86 -26.64 4.08
CA LEU A 485 -24.98 -25.65 3.45
C LEU A 485 -25.80 -24.52 2.82
N ARG A 486 -26.83 -24.86 2.05
CA ARG A 486 -27.69 -23.87 1.40
C ARG A 486 -28.42 -22.98 2.41
N ASN A 487 -28.96 -23.57 3.47
CA ASN A 487 -29.66 -22.82 4.52
C ASN A 487 -28.71 -21.89 5.28
N PHE A 488 -27.51 -22.37 5.62
CA PHE A 488 -26.47 -21.54 6.24
C PHE A 488 -26.12 -20.31 5.38
N LEU A 489 -25.96 -20.49 4.06
CA LEU A 489 -25.66 -19.38 3.14
C LEU A 489 -26.84 -18.40 2.99
N ILE A 490 -28.08 -18.87 3.13
CA ILE A 490 -29.27 -18.01 3.16
C ILE A 490 -29.31 -17.20 4.47
N GLU A 491 -29.04 -17.84 5.61
CA GLU A 491 -29.01 -17.19 6.93
C GLU A 491 -27.94 -16.10 7.00
N ASN A 492 -26.78 -16.35 6.39
CA ASN A 492 -25.69 -15.36 6.26
C ASN A 492 -25.93 -14.34 5.13
N ARG A 493 -27.13 -14.30 4.52
CA ARG A 493 -27.50 -13.37 3.43
C ARG A 493 -26.58 -13.42 2.20
N ILE A 494 -25.90 -14.55 1.97
CA ILE A 494 -25.06 -14.76 0.78
C ILE A 494 -25.93 -15.24 -0.38
N LEU A 495 -26.79 -16.23 -0.14
CA LEU A 495 -27.77 -16.69 -1.13
C LEU A 495 -29.11 -15.99 -0.90
N ASN A 496 -29.47 -15.09 -1.82
CA ASN A 496 -30.78 -14.44 -1.76
C ASN A 496 -31.90 -15.39 -2.21
N LYS A 497 -32.99 -15.43 -1.43
CA LYS A 497 -34.24 -16.11 -1.83
C LYS A 497 -35.01 -15.34 -2.92
N GLY A 498 -34.80 -14.02 -3.04
CA GLY A 498 -35.46 -13.13 -3.99
C GLY A 498 -34.53 -12.52 -5.03
N LYS A 499 -35.10 -11.90 -6.07
CA LYS A 499 -34.35 -11.09 -7.02
C LYS A 499 -33.95 -9.76 -6.36
N SER A 500 -32.71 -9.31 -6.57
CA SER A 500 -32.28 -8.00 -6.08
C SER A 500 -33.17 -6.88 -6.63
N LYS A 501 -33.47 -5.89 -5.80
CA LYS A 501 -34.17 -4.65 -6.21
C LYS A 501 -33.36 -3.84 -7.24
N PHE A 502 -32.04 -4.01 -7.26
CA PHE A 502 -31.12 -3.27 -8.13
C PHE A 502 -30.77 -4.10 -9.36
N THR A 503 -31.35 -3.75 -10.50
CA THR A 503 -31.13 -4.42 -11.78
C THR A 503 -30.46 -3.50 -12.79
N ASN A 504 -29.63 -4.08 -13.67
CA ASN A 504 -28.98 -3.33 -14.74
C ASN A 504 -29.99 -2.83 -15.78
N GLY A 505 -30.02 -1.52 -15.99
CA GLY A 505 -30.57 -0.85 -17.16
C GLY A 505 -29.67 -1.01 -18.40
N PRO A 506 -29.93 -0.25 -19.48
CA PRO A 506 -29.21 -0.40 -20.75
C PRO A 506 -27.69 -0.24 -20.63
N LEU A 507 -27.22 0.76 -19.87
CA LEU A 507 -25.80 1.01 -19.63
C LEU A 507 -25.13 -0.15 -18.89
N GLY A 508 -25.74 -0.61 -17.79
CA GLY A 508 -25.20 -1.73 -17.02
C GLY A 508 -25.14 -3.03 -17.83
N ASN A 509 -26.13 -3.26 -18.70
CA ASN A 509 -26.12 -4.41 -19.61
C ASN A 509 -25.02 -4.32 -20.67
N CYS A 510 -24.74 -3.12 -21.17
CA CYS A 510 -23.62 -2.86 -22.08
C CYS A 510 -22.27 -3.16 -21.40
N LEU A 511 -22.04 -2.58 -20.21
CA LEU A 511 -20.82 -2.81 -19.43
C LEU A 511 -20.61 -4.30 -19.11
N ARG A 512 -21.67 -4.99 -18.67
CA ARG A 512 -21.59 -6.43 -18.39
C ARG A 512 -21.28 -7.25 -19.65
N ARG A 513 -21.85 -6.88 -20.80
CA ARG A 513 -21.57 -7.54 -22.09
C ARG A 513 -20.13 -7.30 -22.52
N TRP A 514 -19.61 -6.08 -22.35
CA TRP A 514 -18.22 -5.73 -22.62
C TRP A 514 -17.25 -6.55 -21.77
N HIS A 515 -17.48 -6.60 -20.46
CA HIS A 515 -16.68 -7.38 -19.52
C HIS A 515 -16.64 -8.87 -19.90
N ARG A 516 -17.80 -9.44 -20.26
CA ARG A 516 -17.89 -10.83 -20.70
C ARG A 516 -17.15 -11.08 -22.02
N ASN A 517 -17.27 -10.18 -22.99
CA ASN A 517 -16.63 -10.32 -24.30
C ASN A 517 -15.10 -10.19 -24.23
N THR A 518 -14.60 -9.42 -23.26
CA THR A 518 -13.16 -9.22 -23.03
C THR A 518 -12.56 -10.26 -22.09
N GLY A 519 -13.37 -11.21 -21.59
CA GLY A 519 -12.90 -12.24 -20.64
C GLY A 519 -12.32 -11.66 -19.36
N GLY A 520 -12.75 -10.47 -18.93
CA GLY A 520 -12.23 -9.78 -17.75
C GLY A 520 -10.89 -9.04 -17.93
N ILE A 521 -10.38 -8.96 -19.16
CA ILE A 521 -9.16 -8.20 -19.51
C ILE A 521 -9.51 -6.73 -19.80
N ASP A 522 -10.78 -6.33 -19.73
CA ASP A 522 -11.24 -4.95 -19.91
C ASP A 522 -10.55 -3.94 -18.99
N ALA A 523 -10.19 -4.30 -17.75
CA ALA A 523 -9.34 -3.45 -16.90
C ALA A 523 -7.98 -3.19 -17.53
N ILE A 524 -7.31 -4.24 -18.01
CA ILE A 524 -5.98 -4.15 -18.61
C ILE A 524 -6.06 -3.31 -19.88
N ILE A 525 -7.08 -3.54 -20.71
CA ILE A 525 -7.33 -2.74 -21.92
C ILE A 525 -7.55 -1.28 -21.54
N PHE A 526 -8.40 -1.00 -20.56
CA PHE A 526 -8.69 0.35 -20.09
C PHE A 526 -7.43 1.04 -19.54
N THR A 527 -6.65 0.34 -18.72
CA THR A 527 -5.36 0.77 -18.19
C THR A 527 -4.35 1.06 -19.30
N LEU A 528 -4.24 0.19 -20.31
CA LEU A 528 -3.32 0.38 -21.44
C LEU A 528 -3.74 1.54 -22.34
N VAL A 529 -5.05 1.70 -22.59
CA VAL A 529 -5.60 2.85 -23.33
C VAL A 529 -5.33 4.15 -22.57
N LEU A 530 -5.56 4.17 -21.26
CA LEU A 530 -5.27 5.34 -20.43
C LEU A 530 -3.77 5.65 -20.37
N ALA A 531 -2.94 4.64 -20.20
CA ALA A 531 -1.48 4.79 -20.16
C ALA A 531 -0.92 5.28 -21.51
N SER A 532 -1.37 4.71 -22.63
CA SER A 532 -0.96 5.15 -23.97
C SER A 532 -1.43 6.56 -24.28
N THR A 533 -2.66 6.92 -23.91
CA THR A 533 -3.20 8.29 -24.07
C THR A 533 -2.41 9.30 -23.23
N THR A 534 -2.04 8.89 -22.01
CA THR A 534 -1.19 9.70 -21.11
C THR A 534 0.20 9.87 -21.69
N ALA A 535 0.83 8.80 -22.18
CA ALA A 535 2.15 8.84 -22.79
C ALA A 535 2.16 9.75 -24.04
N ALA A 536 1.14 9.64 -24.89
CA ALA A 536 0.98 10.50 -26.06
C ALA A 536 0.82 11.98 -25.67
N SER A 537 -0.01 12.27 -24.65
CA SER A 537 -0.23 13.64 -24.14
C SER A 537 1.02 14.24 -23.50
N LEU A 538 1.80 13.42 -22.78
CA LEU A 538 3.07 13.85 -22.18
C LEU A 538 4.14 14.08 -23.25
N LEU A 539 4.18 13.23 -24.29
CA LEU A 539 5.10 13.37 -25.42
C LEU A 539 4.78 14.62 -26.23
N SER A 540 3.51 14.87 -26.57
CA SER A 540 3.11 16.10 -27.28
C SER A 540 3.46 17.34 -26.47
N GLY A 541 3.11 17.38 -25.18
CA GLY A 541 3.46 18.50 -24.32
C GLY A 541 4.98 18.66 -24.11
N TRP A 542 5.77 17.58 -24.19
CA TRP A 542 7.23 17.66 -24.18
C TRP A 542 7.77 18.25 -25.49
N VAL A 543 7.25 17.81 -26.65
CA VAL A 543 7.61 18.36 -27.96
C VAL A 543 7.28 19.85 -28.01
N ASP A 544 6.08 20.26 -27.60
CA ASP A 544 5.67 21.67 -27.59
C ASP A 544 6.60 22.52 -26.73
N ARG A 545 6.93 22.06 -25.50
CA ARG A 545 7.91 22.73 -24.63
C ARG A 545 9.32 22.75 -25.19
N HIS A 546 9.71 21.73 -25.95
CA HIS A 546 11.02 21.68 -26.59
C HIS A 546 11.08 22.65 -27.77
N VAL A 547 10.05 22.68 -28.61
CA VAL A 547 9.92 23.64 -29.72
C VAL A 547 9.91 25.06 -29.19
N LEU A 548 9.12 25.35 -28.14
CA LEU A 548 9.11 26.66 -27.47
C LEU A 548 10.49 27.06 -26.94
N ARG A 549 11.22 26.15 -26.28
CA ARG A 549 12.58 26.43 -25.78
C ARG A 549 13.59 26.65 -26.90
N VAL A 550 13.49 25.90 -28.00
CA VAL A 550 14.34 26.10 -29.18
C VAL A 550 14.01 27.45 -29.82
N HIS A 551 12.74 27.77 -29.98
CA HIS A 551 12.30 29.05 -30.53
C HIS A 551 12.76 30.22 -29.66
N GLN A 552 12.65 30.13 -28.32
CA GLN A 552 13.17 31.14 -27.40
C GLN A 552 14.69 31.30 -27.49
N ARG A 553 15.45 30.19 -27.56
CA ARG A 553 16.91 30.23 -27.73
C ARG A 553 17.33 30.81 -29.07
N VAL A 554 16.60 30.49 -30.15
CA VAL A 554 16.83 31.08 -31.47
C VAL A 554 16.53 32.57 -31.44
N ASN A 555 15.43 32.99 -30.82
CA ASN A 555 15.10 34.41 -30.70
C ASN A 555 16.12 35.17 -29.85
N GLN A 556 16.59 34.58 -28.74
CA GLN A 556 17.68 35.15 -27.94
C GLN A 556 18.99 35.27 -28.74
N ALA A 557 19.36 34.23 -29.49
CA ALA A 557 20.56 34.27 -30.34
C ALA A 557 20.42 35.29 -31.48
N VAL A 558 19.22 35.47 -32.03
CA VAL A 558 18.94 36.51 -33.05
C VAL A 558 19.01 37.91 -32.45
N GLU A 559 18.51 38.10 -31.22
CA GLU A 559 18.65 39.38 -30.48
C GLU A 559 20.12 39.70 -30.17
N GLU A 560 20.92 38.71 -29.74
CA GLU A 560 22.37 38.87 -29.49
C GLU A 560 23.16 39.19 -30.78
N VAL A 561 22.74 38.68 -31.94
CA VAL A 561 23.37 39.01 -33.25
C VAL A 561 22.88 40.35 -33.81
N ALA A 562 21.69 40.80 -33.40
CA ALA A 562 21.08 42.06 -33.83
C ALA A 562 21.49 43.27 -32.98
N GLU A 563 22.27 43.09 -31.90
CA GLU A 563 22.88 44.22 -31.19
C GLU A 563 23.85 44.96 -32.13
N PRO A 564 23.64 46.27 -32.38
CA PRO A 564 24.53 47.03 -33.25
C PRO A 564 25.90 47.15 -32.58
N ALA A 565 26.96 46.83 -33.33
CA ALA A 565 28.33 47.12 -32.94
C ALA A 565 28.42 48.56 -32.40
N ALA A 566 28.93 48.70 -31.17
CA ALA A 566 29.03 49.97 -30.47
C ALA A 566 29.65 51.05 -31.37
N PRO A 567 29.15 52.30 -31.34
CA PRO A 567 29.69 53.36 -32.17
C PRO A 567 31.14 53.62 -31.76
N ILE A 568 32.06 53.52 -32.73
CA ILE A 568 33.46 53.87 -32.61
C ILE A 568 33.54 55.34 -32.14
N GLU A 569 34.07 55.56 -30.93
CA GLU A 569 34.39 56.89 -30.43
C GLU A 569 35.33 57.60 -31.42
N GLN A 570 34.91 58.75 -31.93
CA GLN A 570 35.77 59.66 -32.66
C GLN A 570 36.83 60.24 -31.69
N PRO A 571 38.13 60.18 -32.01
CA PRO A 571 39.13 60.76 -31.12
C PRO A 571 39.09 62.29 -31.23
N ALA A 572 39.14 62.93 -30.07
CA ALA A 572 39.23 64.37 -29.92
C ALA A 572 40.46 64.93 -30.66
N ALA A 573 40.26 66.04 -31.35
CA ALA A 573 41.32 66.81 -31.98
C ALA A 573 42.30 67.35 -30.93
N GLY A 574 43.55 66.89 -31.00
CA GLY A 574 44.64 67.35 -30.14
C GLY A 574 45.99 66.90 -30.66
N ALA A 575 46.61 67.77 -31.46
CA ALA A 575 48.06 67.99 -31.61
C ALA A 575 49.04 66.79 -31.72
N GLY A 576 49.72 66.73 -32.86
CA GLY A 576 51.18 66.62 -32.89
C GLY A 576 51.81 65.23 -33.03
N GLU A 577 52.32 64.96 -34.23
CA GLU A 577 53.60 64.29 -34.52
C GLU A 577 53.99 63.04 -33.71
N ASN A 578 53.96 61.86 -34.35
CA ASN A 578 55.18 61.16 -34.81
C ASN A 578 54.94 59.68 -35.15
N ALA A 579 55.79 59.23 -36.08
CA ALA A 579 56.29 57.86 -36.27
C ALA A 579 55.47 56.85 -37.10
N GLN A 580 55.99 56.67 -38.31
CA GLN A 580 55.89 55.50 -39.17
C GLN A 580 56.35 54.19 -38.50
N ALA A 581 55.86 53.08 -39.07
CA ALA A 581 56.51 51.76 -39.23
C ALA A 581 56.17 50.64 -38.22
N GLY A 582 55.83 49.46 -38.78
CA GLY A 582 55.75 48.15 -38.10
C GLY A 582 54.51 47.36 -38.51
N ALA A 583 54.54 46.62 -39.62
CA ALA A 583 54.70 45.16 -39.68
C ALA A 583 53.40 44.38 -39.33
N ARG A 584 52.69 43.81 -40.31
CA ARG A 584 52.84 42.46 -40.91
C ARG A 584 52.34 41.33 -39.98
N GLU A 585 51.55 40.42 -40.57
CA GLU A 585 51.22 39.06 -40.06
C GLU A 585 50.16 39.03 -38.91
N ILE A 586 49.12 38.18 -38.86
CA ILE A 586 48.90 36.79 -39.31
C ILE A 586 47.39 36.52 -39.56
N LEU A 587 47.16 35.65 -40.54
CA LEU A 587 45.93 34.98 -40.99
C LEU A 587 45.61 33.73 -40.15
N LEU A 588 44.32 33.37 -40.00
CA LEU A 588 43.75 32.10 -39.50
C LEU A 588 43.74 31.99 -37.95
N ASP A 589 42.66 31.66 -37.24
CA ASP A 589 41.44 30.87 -37.51
C ASP A 589 40.15 31.56 -37.06
#